data_AF-A0A1M4TU67-F1
#
_entry.id   AF-A0A1M4TU67-F1
#
_cell.length_a   1.000
_cell.length_b   1.000
_cell.length_c   1.000
_cell.angle_alpha   90.00
_cell.angle_beta   90.00
_cell.angle_gamma   90.00
#
_symmetry.space_group_name_H-M   'P 1'
#
loop_
_entity.id
_entity.type
_entity.pdbx_description
1 polymer ?
#
loop_
_entity_poly.entity_id
_entity_poly.type
_entity_poly.pdbx_seq_one_letter_code
_entity_poly.pdbx_strand_id
1 'polypeptide(L)'
;METTLLKKLLGTWTLVELTEVPVNGGEITYPMGENPKGLIIYNPDGYMSAQIMNPERSNFQQEHWTNATPEEYAQEAATYLAYSGPFKTDDKKQIVSHTIYISLFPELDWANTKQNCYF
;
A
#
# COMPACT_ATOMS: atom_id res chain seq x y z
N MET A 1 -27.49 -11.25 12.88
CA MET A 1 -26.44 -11.95 12.10
C MET A 1 -25.13 -11.28 12.42
N GLU A 2 -24.03 -12.00 12.56
CA GLU A 2 -22.72 -11.37 12.76
C GLU A 2 -22.19 -10.76 11.45
N THR A 3 -21.46 -9.65 11.56
CA THR A 3 -20.83 -8.97 10.42
C THR A 3 -19.41 -9.50 10.25
N THR A 4 -19.20 -10.31 9.21
CA THR A 4 -17.89 -10.85 8.85
C THR A 4 -16.88 -9.74 8.54
N LEU A 5 -15.59 -10.03 8.71
CA LEU A 5 -14.49 -9.13 8.39
C LEU A 5 -14.59 -8.63 6.94
N LEU A 6 -14.90 -9.53 5.99
CA LEU A 6 -15.17 -9.13 4.60
C LEU A 6 -16.22 -8.00 4.52
N LYS A 7 -17.38 -8.15 5.18
CA LYS A 7 -18.43 -7.12 5.19
C LYS A 7 -18.03 -5.83 5.90
N LYS A 8 -17.05 -5.87 6.81
CA LYS A 8 -16.48 -4.66 7.41
C LYS A 8 -15.52 -3.94 6.46
N LEU A 9 -14.75 -4.69 5.65
CA LEU A 9 -13.69 -4.12 4.80
C LEU A 9 -14.17 -3.55 3.46
N LEU A 10 -15.25 -4.10 2.88
CA LEU A 10 -15.75 -3.69 1.56
C LEU A 10 -16.05 -2.18 1.51
N GLY A 11 -15.42 -1.48 0.56
CA GLY A 11 -15.46 -0.04 0.43
C GLY A 11 -14.08 0.59 0.24
N THR A 12 -13.98 1.88 0.56
CA THR A 12 -12.80 2.72 0.33
C THR A 12 -12.32 3.32 1.64
N TRP A 13 -11.02 3.22 1.90
CA TRP A 13 -10.38 3.65 3.13
C TRP A 13 -9.23 4.61 2.82
N THR A 14 -9.15 5.70 3.57
CA THR A 14 -8.00 6.63 3.54
C THR A 14 -6.96 6.19 4.57
N LEU A 15 -5.68 6.28 4.21
CA LEU A 15 -4.57 6.12 5.14
C LEU A 15 -4.62 7.20 6.23
N VAL A 16 -4.27 6.83 7.46
CA VAL A 16 -4.13 7.76 8.60
C VAL A 16 -2.65 7.99 8.92
N GLU A 17 -1.85 6.92 8.93
CA GLU A 17 -0.42 6.92 9.24
C GLU A 17 0.25 5.75 8.49
N LEU A 18 1.54 5.88 8.16
CA LEU A 18 2.39 4.76 7.75
C LEU A 18 3.74 4.85 8.47
N THR A 19 3.95 3.94 9.41
CA THR A 19 5.21 3.74 10.13
C THR A 19 5.79 2.37 9.80
N GLU A 20 7.12 2.29 9.77
CA GLU A 20 7.87 1.03 9.77
C GLU A 20 8.54 0.86 11.14
N VAL A 21 8.33 -0.30 11.76
CA VAL A 21 8.80 -0.59 13.12
C VAL A 21 9.79 -1.77 13.06
N PRO A 22 11.10 -1.55 13.22
CA PRO A 22 12.09 -2.61 13.06
C PRO A 22 11.94 -3.71 14.13
N VAL A 23 11.82 -4.97 13.68
CA VAL A 23 11.60 -6.16 14.53
C VAL A 23 12.66 -6.31 15.64
N ASN A 24 13.86 -5.79 15.44
CA ASN A 24 14.97 -5.85 16.39
C ASN A 24 15.00 -4.68 17.41
N GLY A 25 13.95 -3.86 17.50
CA GLY A 25 13.88 -2.73 18.43
C GLY A 25 14.69 -1.51 18.00
N GLY A 26 14.76 -1.26 16.68
CA GLY A 26 15.34 -0.04 16.11
C GLY A 26 14.37 1.15 16.19
N GLU A 27 14.82 2.32 15.72
CA GLU A 27 13.98 3.52 15.61
C GLU A 27 12.83 3.30 14.62
N ILE A 28 11.66 3.87 14.92
CA ILE A 28 10.51 3.87 14.01
C ILE A 28 10.80 4.84 12.86
N THR A 29 10.62 4.39 11.62
CA THR A 29 10.84 5.20 10.43
C THR A 29 9.52 5.50 9.71
N TYR A 30 9.51 6.60 8.94
CA TYR A 30 8.36 7.06 8.16
C TYR A 30 8.70 6.96 6.67
N PRO A 31 8.55 5.77 6.03
CA PRO A 31 9.04 5.52 4.67
C PRO A 31 8.37 6.38 3.59
N MET A 32 7.24 7.02 3.90
CA MET A 32 6.50 7.94 3.01
C MET A 32 6.37 9.35 3.61
N GLY A 33 7.25 9.72 4.54
CA GLY A 33 7.18 10.96 5.32
C GLY A 33 6.14 10.90 6.45
N GLU A 34 6.13 11.93 7.32
CA GLU A 34 5.25 11.99 8.51
C GLU A 34 3.76 12.16 8.16
N ASN A 35 3.45 12.71 6.98
CA ASN A 35 2.09 13.04 6.55
C ASN A 35 1.72 12.33 5.23
N PRO A 36 1.79 10.99 5.15
CA PRO A 36 1.60 10.26 3.90
C PRO A 36 0.14 10.34 3.43
N LYS A 37 -0.07 10.40 2.11
CA LYS A 37 -1.42 10.24 1.53
C LYS A 37 -1.57 8.83 1.03
N GLY A 38 -2.69 8.18 1.33
CA GLY A 38 -2.96 6.85 0.81
C GLY A 38 -4.43 6.48 0.75
N LEU A 39 -4.72 5.51 -0.10
CA LEU A 39 -6.05 4.98 -0.38
C LEU A 39 -5.95 3.45 -0.52
N ILE A 40 -6.88 2.72 0.08
CA ILE A 40 -7.08 1.30 -0.18
C ILE A 40 -8.56 1.01 -0.44
N ILE A 41 -8.84 0.29 -1.53
CA ILE A 41 -10.19 -0.10 -1.95
C ILE A 41 -10.29 -1.63 -1.87
N TYR A 42 -11.36 -2.13 -1.24
CA TYR A 42 -11.73 -3.54 -1.20
C TYR A 42 -13.05 -3.75 -1.97
N ASN A 43 -12.99 -4.43 -3.11
CA ASN A 43 -14.14 -4.66 -3.97
C ASN A 43 -14.91 -5.95 -3.62
N PRO A 44 -16.23 -6.02 -3.87
CA PRO A 44 -17.03 -7.23 -3.65
C PRO A 44 -16.68 -8.44 -4.53
N ASP A 45 -15.88 -8.22 -5.58
CA ASP A 45 -15.33 -9.25 -6.48
C ASP A 45 -14.14 -10.03 -5.87
N GLY A 46 -13.63 -9.60 -4.71
CA GLY A 46 -12.48 -10.20 -4.04
C GLY A 46 -11.13 -9.61 -4.43
N TYR A 47 -11.09 -8.51 -5.18
CA TYR A 47 -9.88 -7.73 -5.48
C TYR A 47 -9.73 -6.51 -4.59
N MET A 48 -8.49 -6.09 -4.39
CA MET A 48 -8.13 -4.83 -3.74
C MET A 48 -7.09 -4.06 -4.54
N SER A 49 -7.00 -2.76 -4.25
CA SER A 49 -5.97 -1.86 -4.76
C SER A 49 -5.53 -0.92 -3.65
N ALA A 50 -4.24 -0.81 -3.41
CA ALA A 50 -3.64 0.11 -2.45
C ALA A 50 -2.64 1.04 -3.15
N GLN A 51 -2.71 2.32 -2.80
CA GLN A 51 -1.81 3.37 -3.28
C GLN A 51 -1.45 4.27 -2.10
N ILE A 52 -0.16 4.50 -1.87
CA ILE A 52 0.39 5.36 -0.81
C ILE A 52 1.49 6.22 -1.42
N MET A 53 1.60 7.47 -1.00
CA MET A 53 2.61 8.41 -1.49
C MET A 53 3.08 9.36 -0.39
N ASN A 54 4.33 9.81 -0.49
CA ASN A 54 4.75 11.05 0.13
C ASN A 54 4.16 12.24 -0.66
N PRO A 55 3.34 13.12 -0.06
CA PRO A 55 2.80 14.29 -0.76
C PRO A 55 3.82 15.42 -0.99
N GLU A 56 5.00 15.34 -0.38
CA GLU A 56 6.09 16.32 -0.49
C GLU A 56 7.12 15.94 -1.58
N ARG A 57 6.86 14.88 -2.36
CA ARG A 57 7.71 14.47 -3.48
C ARG A 57 7.85 15.60 -4.52
N SER A 58 9.03 15.70 -5.15
CA SER A 58 9.25 16.63 -6.25
C SER A 58 8.32 16.30 -7.42
N ASN A 59 7.66 17.30 -7.99
CA ASN A 59 7.09 17.15 -9.34
C ASN A 59 8.24 17.03 -10.36
N PHE A 60 8.00 16.32 -11.47
CA PHE A 60 8.86 16.38 -12.65
C PHE A 60 9.12 17.83 -13.07
N GLN A 61 10.36 18.14 -13.46
CA GLN A 61 10.74 19.46 -13.99
C GLN A 61 10.28 19.66 -15.46
N GLN A 62 9.72 18.61 -16.07
CA GLN A 62 9.26 18.58 -17.45
C GLN A 62 7.74 18.40 -17.54
N GLU A 63 7.11 19.03 -18.53
CA GLU A 63 5.64 19.04 -18.69
C GLU A 63 5.02 17.64 -18.92
N HIS A 64 5.82 16.65 -19.30
CA HIS A 64 5.40 15.28 -19.59
C HIS A 64 6.28 14.25 -18.89
N TRP A 65 5.65 13.38 -18.09
CA TRP A 65 6.30 12.26 -17.40
C TRP A 65 7.13 11.37 -18.33
N THR A 66 6.69 11.19 -19.59
CA THR A 66 7.39 10.40 -20.61
C THR A 66 8.83 10.87 -20.89
N ASN A 67 9.16 12.12 -20.57
CA ASN A 67 10.46 12.72 -20.87
C ASN A 67 11.37 12.83 -19.64
N ALA A 68 10.87 12.49 -18.45
CA ALA A 68 11.56 12.64 -17.18
C ALA A 68 12.90 11.88 -17.13
N THR A 69 13.86 12.40 -16.35
CA THR A 69 15.18 11.77 -16.23
C THR A 69 15.12 10.49 -15.39
N PRO A 70 16.09 9.56 -15.52
CA PRO A 70 16.17 8.37 -14.67
C PRO A 70 16.18 8.67 -13.17
N GLU A 71 16.77 9.82 -12.78
CA GLU A 71 16.84 10.29 -11.39
C GLU A 71 15.47 10.76 -10.89
N GLU A 72 14.70 11.48 -11.72
CA GLU A 72 13.32 11.87 -11.39
C GLU A 72 12.42 10.63 -11.24
N TYR A 73 12.54 9.65 -12.15
CA TYR A 73 11.85 8.36 -12.04
C TYR A 73 12.24 7.57 -10.78
N ALA A 74 13.52 7.59 -10.39
CA ALA A 74 13.98 6.94 -9.17
C ALA A 74 13.43 7.61 -7.91
N GLN A 75 13.34 8.95 -7.87
CA GLN A 75 12.69 9.68 -6.76
C GLN A 75 11.20 9.35 -6.68
N GLU A 76 10.48 9.37 -7.81
CA GLU A 76 9.06 9.04 -7.87
C GLU A 76 8.79 7.58 -7.42
N ALA A 77 9.58 6.62 -7.90
CA ALA A 77 9.48 5.22 -7.45
C ALA A 77 9.77 5.08 -5.95
N ALA A 78 10.79 5.76 -5.41
CA ALA A 78 11.12 5.70 -3.99
C ALA A 78 10.09 6.38 -3.06
N THR A 79 9.21 7.24 -3.60
CA THR A 79 8.22 8.02 -2.83
C THR A 79 6.77 7.63 -3.11
N TYR A 80 6.55 6.51 -3.80
CA TYR A 80 5.25 5.96 -4.12
C TYR A 80 5.21 4.44 -3.91
N LEU A 81 4.18 3.95 -3.21
CA LEU A 81 3.92 2.53 -3.00
C LEU A 81 2.55 2.20 -3.57
N ALA A 82 2.51 1.41 -4.64
CA ALA A 82 1.27 0.91 -5.22
C ALA A 82 1.34 -0.60 -5.46
N TYR A 83 0.28 -1.29 -5.07
CA TYR A 83 0.08 -2.71 -5.37
C TYR A 83 -1.42 -3.05 -5.48
N SER A 84 -1.77 -4.12 -6.18
CA SER A 84 -3.16 -4.56 -6.36
C SER A 84 -3.22 -6.06 -6.65
N GLY A 85 -4.36 -6.68 -6.33
CA GLY A 85 -4.60 -8.11 -6.56
C GLY A 85 -5.71 -8.68 -5.67
N PRO A 86 -5.91 -10.01 -5.66
CA PRO A 86 -6.92 -10.65 -4.81
C PRO A 86 -6.67 -10.45 -3.31
N PHE A 87 -7.73 -10.50 -2.49
CA PHE A 87 -7.62 -10.56 -1.02
C PHE A 87 -8.48 -11.66 -0.40
N LYS A 88 -8.15 -12.05 0.82
CA LYS A 88 -8.89 -13.04 1.63
C LYS A 88 -8.94 -12.59 3.09
N THR A 89 -10.03 -12.94 3.78
CA THR A 89 -10.23 -12.63 5.21
C THR A 89 -10.35 -13.90 6.03
N ASP A 90 -9.71 -13.93 7.21
CA ASP A 90 -9.88 -14.95 8.24
C ASP A 90 -10.64 -14.34 9.43
N ASP A 91 -11.95 -14.57 9.48
CA ASP A 91 -12.82 -14.07 10.54
C ASP A 91 -12.42 -14.56 11.95
N LYS A 92 -11.78 -15.72 12.07
CA LYS A 92 -11.37 -16.26 13.39
C LYS A 92 -10.09 -15.61 13.91
N LYS A 93 -9.21 -15.16 13.02
CA LYS A 93 -7.97 -14.47 13.37
C LYS A 93 -8.04 -12.94 13.29
N GLN A 94 -9.13 -12.40 12.72
CA GLN A 94 -9.27 -11.00 12.31
C GLN A 94 -8.07 -10.53 11.43
N ILE A 95 -7.71 -11.36 10.45
CA ILE A 95 -6.61 -11.10 9.50
C ILE A 95 -7.21 -10.92 8.09
N VAL A 96 -6.80 -9.86 7.40
CA VAL A 96 -6.82 -9.82 5.92
C VAL A 96 -5.46 -10.27 5.38
N SER A 97 -5.44 -10.89 4.21
CA SER A 97 -4.21 -11.16 3.47
C SER A 97 -4.42 -10.82 2.00
N HIS A 98 -3.52 -10.02 1.45
CA HIS A 98 -3.48 -9.71 0.02
C HIS A 98 -2.66 -10.76 -0.73
N THR A 99 -2.94 -10.93 -2.01
CA THR A 99 -2.10 -11.64 -2.98
C THR A 99 -1.78 -10.63 -4.07
N ILE A 100 -0.53 -10.18 -4.11
CA ILE A 100 -0.09 -9.18 -5.07
C ILE A 100 -0.14 -9.79 -6.48
N TYR A 101 -0.66 -9.02 -7.43
CA TYR A 101 -0.77 -9.38 -8.85
C TYR A 101 -0.10 -8.33 -9.75
N ILE A 102 -0.08 -7.07 -9.31
CA ILE A 102 0.70 -5.99 -9.88
C ILE A 102 1.21 -5.10 -8.75
N SER A 103 2.44 -4.59 -8.89
CA SER A 103 3.11 -3.72 -7.91
C SER A 103 4.09 -2.80 -8.62
N LEU A 104 4.30 -1.60 -8.08
CA LEU A 104 5.39 -0.69 -8.51
C LEU A 104 6.76 -1.23 -8.06
N PHE A 105 6.81 -1.91 -6.91
CA PHE A 105 7.98 -2.64 -6.43
C PHE A 105 7.82 -4.13 -6.74
N PRO A 106 8.52 -4.70 -7.74
CA PRO A 106 8.43 -6.13 -8.06
C PRO A 106 8.98 -7.02 -6.92
N GLU A 107 9.80 -6.48 -6.02
CA GLU A 107 10.27 -7.17 -4.82
C GLU A 107 9.14 -7.45 -3.81
N LEU A 108 7.99 -6.76 -3.93
CA LEU A 108 6.78 -7.09 -3.18
C LEU A 108 6.01 -8.28 -3.79
N ASP A 109 6.35 -8.74 -5.00
CA ASP A 109 5.82 -9.98 -5.60
C ASP A 109 6.45 -11.25 -4.97
N TRP A 110 6.64 -11.26 -3.64
CA TRP A 110 6.87 -12.50 -2.94
C TRP A 110 5.57 -13.30 -2.94
N ALA A 111 5.50 -14.40 -3.70
CA ALA A 111 4.29 -15.21 -3.88
C ALA A 111 3.74 -15.89 -2.60
N ASN A 112 4.28 -15.56 -1.41
CA ASN A 112 3.79 -15.93 -0.09
C ASN A 112 3.59 -14.73 0.85
N THR A 113 3.80 -13.50 0.37
CA THR A 113 3.89 -12.30 1.21
C THR A 113 2.50 -11.98 1.77
N LYS A 114 2.36 -12.06 3.10
CA LYS A 114 1.12 -11.86 3.84
C LYS A 114 1.22 -10.56 4.60
N GLN A 115 0.78 -9.48 3.98
CA GLN A 115 0.55 -8.24 4.69
C GLN A 115 -0.72 -8.39 5.53
N ASN A 116 -0.55 -8.59 6.84
CA ASN A 116 -1.65 -8.62 7.79
C ASN A 116 -2.01 -7.17 8.17
N CYS A 117 -3.06 -6.61 7.56
CA CYS A 117 -3.63 -5.37 8.07
C CYS A 117 -4.57 -5.69 9.25
N TYR A 118 -4.35 -5.01 10.38
CA TYR A 118 -5.25 -5.01 11.52
C TYR A 118 -6.09 -3.73 11.48
N PHE A 119 -7.34 -3.80 11.97
CA PHE A 119 -8.37 -2.76 11.94
C PHE A 119 -9.09 -2.69 13.29
#